data_AF-A0A2N5YYZ1-F1
#
_entry.id   AF-A0A2N5YYZ1-F1
#
_cell.length_a   1.000
_cell.length_b   1.000
_cell.length_c   1.000
_cell.angle_alpha   90.00
_cell.angle_beta   90.00
_cell.angle_gamma   90.00
#
_symmetry.space_group_name_H-M   'P 1'
#
loop_
_entity.id
_entity.type
_entity.pdbx_description
1 polymer ?
#
loop_
_entity_poly.entity_id
_entity_poly.type
_entity_poly.pdbx_seq_one_letter_code
_entity_poly.pdbx_strand_id
1 'polypeptide(L)' 'MGIIEGINNIEAPLRLSLMPYVSGYVNSYENSWGRSFSGGMDLKLGLSETYTLDMTLIPDFGQTK' A
#
# COMPACT_ATOMS: atom_id res chain seq x y z
N MET A 1 1.22 11.57 -47.57
CA MET A 1 1.38 11.26 -46.13
C MET A 1 0.35 10.18 -45.80
N GLY A 2 0.77 9.08 -45.17
CA GLY A 2 -0.13 7.95 -44.86
C GLY A 2 -0.62 8.04 -43.41
N ILE A 3 -1.92 7.85 -43.20
CA ILE A 3 -2.54 7.76 -41.89
C ILE A 3 -2.60 6.27 -41.54
N ILE A 4 -2.15 5.89 -40.35
CA ILE A 4 -2.26 4.51 -39.86
C ILE A 4 -3.64 4.36 -39.23
N GLU A 5 -4.48 3.52 -39.84
CA GLU A 5 -5.81 3.16 -39.36
C GLU A 5 -5.79 1.74 -38.78
N GLY A 6 -6.64 1.45 -37.79
CA GLY A 6 -6.80 0.10 -37.23
C GLY A 6 -6.32 -0.09 -35.78
N ILE A 7 -5.83 0.95 -35.11
CA ILE A 7 -5.54 0.90 -33.66
C ILE A 7 -6.87 1.01 -32.90
N ASN A 8 -7.42 -0.14 -32.54
CA ASN A 8 -8.62 -0.28 -31.72
C ASN A 8 -8.31 -1.27 -30.58
N ASN A 9 -9.13 -1.28 -29.52
CA ASN A 9 -9.02 -2.25 -28.42
C ASN A 9 -7.79 -2.11 -27.49
N ILE A 10 -7.30 -0.88 -27.25
CA ILE A 10 -6.29 -0.64 -26.20
C ILE A 10 -6.98 -0.58 -24.85
N GLU A 11 -6.89 -1.66 -24.07
CA GLU A 11 -7.27 -1.63 -22.65
C GLU A 11 -6.13 -1.03 -21.82
N ALA A 12 -6.46 -0.07 -20.96
CA ALA A 12 -5.49 0.48 -20.03
C ALA A 12 -5.07 -0.60 -19.02
N PRO A 13 -3.76 -0.73 -18.71
CA PRO A 13 -3.31 -1.70 -17.72
C PRO A 13 -3.84 -1.33 -16.33
N LEU A 14 -4.06 -2.34 -15.49
CA LEU A 14 -4.40 -2.12 -14.08
C LEU A 14 -3.33 -1.28 -13.40
N ARG A 15 -3.72 -0.12 -12.87
CA ARG A 15 -2.85 0.75 -12.06
C ARG A 15 -3.03 0.41 -10.59
N LEU A 16 -2.30 -0.59 -10.10
CA LEU A 16 -2.31 -0.99 -8.70
C LEU A 16 -0.89 -0.95 -8.14
N SER A 17 -0.70 -0.29 -7.00
CA SER A 17 0.57 -0.29 -6.25
C SER A 17 0.33 -0.76 -4.82
N LEU A 18 1.23 -1.62 -4.34
CA LEU A 18 1.19 -2.21 -2.99
C LEU A 18 2.50 -1.88 -2.27
N MET A 19 2.40 -1.30 -1.08
CA MET A 19 3.54 -0.86 -0.27
C MET A 19 3.38 -1.43 1.15
N PRO A 20 3.72 -2.72 1.36
CA PRO A 20 3.73 -3.30 2.69
C PRO A 20 4.87 -2.69 3.52
N TYR A 21 4.62 -2.43 4.79
CA TYR A 21 5.62 -1.93 5.73
C TYR A 21 5.52 -2.64 7.08
N VAL A 22 6.65 -2.63 7.78
CA VAL A 22 6.81 -3.25 9.07
C VAL A 22 7.65 -2.34 9.95
N SER A 23 7.26 -2.19 11.21
CA SER A 23 7.98 -1.40 12.19
C SER A 23 8.10 -2.17 13.51
N GLY A 24 9.25 -2.01 14.16
CA GLY A 24 9.52 -2.61 15.46
C GLY A 24 10.10 -1.56 16.39
N TYR A 25 9.58 -1.49 17.60
CA TYR A 25 10.05 -0.60 18.66
C TYR A 25 10.66 -1.42 19.78
N VAL A 26 11.83 -0.99 20.25
CA VAL A 26 12.48 -1.53 21.44
C VAL A 26 12.62 -0.37 22.42
N ASN A 27 11.99 -0.50 23.58
CA ASN A 27 12.04 0.48 24.66
C ASN A 27 12.79 -0.13 25.85
N SER A 28 13.64 0.67 26.50
CA SER A 28 14.31 0.29 27.74
C SER A 28 13.95 1.32 28.81
N TYR A 29 13.30 0.90 29.89
CA TYR A 29 12.94 1.77 31.01
C TYR A 29 13.21 1.04 32.33
N GLU A 30 14.05 1.61 33.19
CA GLU A 30 14.36 1.12 34.55
C GLU A 30 14.45 -0.42 34.66
N ASN A 31 15.38 -1.05 33.94
CA ASN A 31 15.59 -2.50 33.86
C ASN A 31 14.51 -3.35 33.16
N SER A 32 13.48 -2.74 32.59
CA SER A 32 12.48 -3.41 31.75
C SER A 32 12.74 -3.17 30.27
N TRP A 33 12.67 -4.24 29.47
CA TRP A 33 12.74 -4.19 28.02
C TRP A 33 11.35 -4.40 27.43
N GLY A 34 10.80 -3.38 26.79
CA GLY A 34 9.56 -3.46 26.01
C GLY A 34 9.87 -3.67 24.54
N ARG A 35 9.19 -4.61 23.88
CA ARG A 35 9.29 -4.82 22.43
C ARG A 35 7.88 -4.77 21.85
N SER A 36 7.68 -3.91 20.86
CA SER A 36 6.42 -3.80 20.14
C SER A 36 6.69 -3.97 18.66
N PHE A 37 5.79 -4.63 17.96
CA PHE A 37 5.87 -4.80 16.52
C PHE A 37 4.56 -4.31 15.91
N SER A 38 4.66 -3.66 14.78
CA SER A 38 3.52 -3.16 14.03
C SER A 38 3.82 -3.33 12.55
N GLY A 39 2.77 -3.35 11.75
CA GLY A 39 2.86 -3.51 10.33
C GLY A 39 1.60 -2.96 9.71
N GLY A 40 1.68 -2.69 8.42
CA GLY A 40 0.57 -2.19 7.64
C GLY A 40 0.90 -2.29 6.16
N MET A 41 -0.02 -1.82 5.35
CA MET A 41 0.16 -1.81 3.90
C MET A 41 -0.58 -0.64 3.30
N ASP A 42 0.12 0.13 2.48
CA ASP A 42 -0.53 1.14 1.65
C ASP A 42 -0.86 0.55 0.29
N LEU A 43 -2.03 0.89 -0.22
CA LEU A 43 -2.52 0.53 -1.53
C LEU A 43 -2.87 1.79 -2.31
N LYS A 44 -2.49 1.80 -3.58
CA LYS A 44 -2.90 2.86 -4.51
C LYS A 44 -3.51 2.24 -5.76
N LEU A 45 -4.76 2.60 -6.04
CA LEU A 45 -5.52 2.14 -7.19
C LEU A 45 -5.87 3.30 -8.12
N GLY A 46 -5.40 3.28 -9.36
CA GLY A 46 -5.74 4.28 -10.37
C GLY A 46 -7.04 3.92 -11.08
N LEU A 47 -8.16 4.50 -10.64
CA LEU A 47 -9.50 4.28 -11.20
C LEU A 47 -9.64 4.85 -12.63
N SER A 48 -9.01 5.99 -12.91
CA SER A 48 -8.92 6.61 -14.24
C SER A 48 -7.59 7.37 -14.40
N GLU A 49 -7.39 8.06 -15.52
CA GLU A 49 -6.24 8.96 -15.71
C GLU A 49 -6.19 10.12 -14.71
N THR A 50 -7.34 10.50 -14.15
CA THR A 50 -7.49 11.65 -13.25
C THR A 50 -7.85 11.27 -11.82
N TYR A 51 -8.22 10.02 -11.56
CA TYR A 51 -8.68 9.55 -10.25
C TYR A 51 -7.78 8.43 -9.71
N THR A 52 -7.29 8.63 -8.49
CA THR A 52 -6.63 7.61 -7.66
C THR A 52 -7.38 7.39 -6.36
N LEU A 53 -7.37 6.15 -5.89
CA LEU A 53 -7.86 5.74 -4.58
C LEU A 53 -6.66 5.27 -3.76
N ASP A 54 -6.34 6.01 -2.70
CA ASP A 54 -5.27 5.69 -1.75
C ASP A 54 -5.89 5.11 -0.48
N MET A 55 -5.41 3.95 -0.04
CA MET A 55 -5.93 3.21 1.13
C MET A 55 -4.77 2.74 1.99
N THR A 56 -4.93 2.80 3.31
CA THR A 56 -3.99 2.21 4.26
C THR A 56 -4.69 1.10 5.04
N LEU A 57 -4.12 -0.10 4.98
CA LEU A 57 -4.50 -1.24 5.79
C LEU A 57 -3.68 -1.26 7.07
N ILE A 58 -4.32 -0.98 8.21
CA ILE A 58 -3.72 -1.09 9.54
C ILE A 58 -4.36 -2.28 10.25
N PRO A 59 -3.67 -3.42 10.37
CA PRO A 59 -4.12 -4.53 11.20
C PRO A 59 -4.18 -4.11 12.67
N ASP A 60 -5.28 -4.47 13.34
CA ASP A 60 -5.41 -4.31 14.78
C ASP A 60 -4.60 -5.43 15.47
N PHE A 61 -3.44 -5.10 16.00
CA PHE A 61 -2.63 -5.99 16.85
C PHE A 61 -3.01 -5.90 18.33
N GLY A 62 -4.13 -5.25 18.64
CA GLY A 62 -4.68 -5.23 19.98
C GLY A 62 -4.91 -6.65 20.52
N GLN A 63 -4.51 -6.84 21.78
CA GLN A 63 -4.67 -8.04 22.62
C GLN A 63 -3.50 -9.05 22.56
N THR A 64 -2.38 -8.71 23.22
CA THR A 64 -1.71 -9.72 24.05
C THR A 64 -2.58 -9.93 25.28
N LYS A 65 -3.15 -11.12 25.41
CA LYS A 65 -3.81 -11.59 26.64
C LYS A 65 -2.76 -12.16 27.59
#